data_AF-A0AAJ3Q787-F1
#
_entry.id   AF-A0AAJ3Q787-F1
#
_cell.length_a   1.000
_cell.length_b   1.000
_cell.length_c   1.000
_cell.angle_alpha   90.00
_cell.angle_beta   90.00
_cell.angle_gamma   90.00
#
_symmetry.space_group_name_H-M   'P 1'
#
loop_
_entity.id
_entity.type
_entity.pdbx_description
1 polymer ?
#
loop_
_entity_poly.entity_id
_entity_poly.type
_entity_poly.pdbx_seq_one_letter_code
_entity_poly.pdbx_strand_id
1 'polypeptide(L)'
;MEFTKSLNNKLDGLHLLNHPFYQSWNTGSLSLQALQTYAKEYYHHVAAFPRYISGIHFLCPDLKMRQVLLGNLIEEEQGDENHPELWKRFAEGLGVTRSDLHKDAQIKETQELVDGYFDIVRSGFASGLGALYAYERQTPEVSKSKIEGLKKHYSISDERSLQFFTVHMHADEWHSEECANLIEDLDEKEQDKVMQGAQKGARLLWGFLDGMMNASVC
;
A
#
# COMPACT_ATOMS: atom_id res chain seq x y z
N MET A 1 -0.24 -24.30 1.16
CA MET A 1 0.65 -23.20 0.67
C MET A 1 1.19 -23.46 -0.74
N GLU A 2 0.44 -24.09 -1.64
CA GLU A 2 0.87 -24.20 -3.05
C GLU A 2 0.39 -23.01 -3.89
N PHE A 3 -0.84 -22.56 -3.65
CA PHE A 3 -1.42 -21.43 -4.36
C PHE A 3 -0.67 -20.12 -4.05
N THR A 4 -0.43 -19.81 -2.78
CA THR A 4 0.25 -18.58 -2.35
C THR A 4 1.68 -18.51 -2.89
N LYS A 5 2.36 -19.65 -3.03
CA LYS A 5 3.67 -19.70 -3.69
C LYS A 5 3.58 -19.32 -5.17
N SER A 6 2.58 -19.84 -5.89
CA SER A 6 2.32 -19.48 -7.28
C SER A 6 1.95 -17.99 -7.43
N LEU A 7 1.09 -17.50 -6.54
CA LEU A 7 0.72 -16.08 -6.45
C LEU A 7 1.95 -15.20 -6.24
N ASN A 8 2.83 -15.58 -5.31
CA ASN A 8 4.04 -14.82 -5.01
C ASN A 8 4.94 -14.72 -6.23
N ASN A 9 5.22 -15.84 -6.91
CA ASN A 9 6.03 -15.84 -8.14
C ASN A 9 5.47 -14.92 -9.23
N LYS A 10 4.15 -14.77 -9.33
CA LYS A 10 3.51 -13.86 -10.30
C LYS A 10 3.67 -12.40 -9.89
N LEU A 11 3.62 -12.11 -8.59
CA LEU A 11 3.70 -10.76 -8.03
C LEU A 11 5.14 -10.25 -7.93
N ASP A 12 6.16 -11.12 -7.86
CA ASP A 12 7.57 -10.70 -7.72
C ASP A 12 8.05 -9.83 -8.90
N GLY A 13 7.54 -10.10 -10.10
CA GLY A 13 7.79 -9.25 -11.29
C GLY A 13 7.17 -7.84 -11.19
N LEU A 14 6.25 -7.63 -10.24
CA LEU A 14 5.60 -6.37 -9.91
C LEU A 14 5.95 -5.90 -8.48
N HIS A 15 7.05 -6.39 -7.90
CA HIS A 15 7.51 -5.89 -6.60
C HIS A 15 7.87 -4.40 -6.69
N LEU A 16 7.39 -3.57 -5.77
CA LEU A 16 7.56 -2.11 -5.86
C LEU A 16 9.03 -1.70 -5.83
N LEU A 17 9.88 -2.41 -5.09
CA LEU A 17 11.31 -2.12 -5.07
C LEU A 17 12.00 -2.33 -6.42
N ASN A 18 11.43 -3.11 -7.34
CA ASN A 18 11.97 -3.26 -8.69
C ASN A 18 11.61 -2.09 -9.61
N HIS A 19 10.70 -1.21 -9.19
CA HIS A 19 10.28 -0.06 -10.00
C HIS A 19 11.38 1.03 -10.04
N PRO A 20 11.63 1.69 -11.20
CA PRO A 20 12.64 2.76 -11.33
C PRO A 20 12.53 3.90 -10.30
N PHE A 21 11.30 4.20 -9.85
CA PHE A 21 11.05 5.17 -8.77
C PHE A 21 11.75 4.78 -7.46
N TYR A 22 11.59 3.53 -7.00
CA TYR A 22 12.23 3.06 -5.77
C TYR A 22 13.74 2.80 -5.96
N GLN A 23 14.17 2.43 -7.17
CA GLN A 23 15.61 2.41 -7.49
C GLN A 23 16.22 3.81 -7.33
N SER A 24 15.53 4.86 -7.81
CA SER A 24 15.94 6.26 -7.65
C SER A 24 15.88 6.73 -6.18
N TRP A 25 14.89 6.27 -5.42
CA TRP A 25 14.83 6.50 -3.97
C TRP A 25 16.06 5.94 -3.26
N ASN A 26 16.43 4.70 -3.57
CA ASN A 26 17.52 3.98 -2.91
C ASN A 26 18.91 4.55 -3.24
N THR A 27 19.08 5.10 -4.45
CA THR A 27 20.31 5.80 -4.85
C THR A 27 20.35 7.25 -4.41
N GLY A 28 19.23 7.81 -3.93
CA GLY A 28 19.12 9.21 -3.52
C GLY A 28 18.99 10.19 -4.69
N SER A 29 18.60 9.71 -5.87
CA SER A 29 18.50 10.54 -7.09
C SER A 29 17.15 11.24 -7.26
N LEU A 30 16.16 10.96 -6.41
CA LEU A 30 14.91 11.74 -6.38
C LEU A 30 15.17 13.11 -5.76
N SER A 31 14.56 14.16 -6.31
CA SER A 31 14.57 15.49 -5.69
C SER A 31 13.67 15.52 -4.45
N LEU A 32 13.92 16.46 -3.53
CA LEU A 32 13.01 16.69 -2.40
C LEU A 32 11.58 17.01 -2.88
N GLN A 33 11.44 17.75 -3.99
CA GLN A 33 10.15 18.04 -4.60
C GLN A 33 9.43 16.78 -5.08
N ALA A 34 10.14 15.82 -5.67
CA ALA A 34 9.56 14.53 -6.07
C ALA A 34 9.02 13.76 -4.85
N LEU A 35 9.75 13.77 -3.72
CA LEU A 35 9.29 13.17 -2.47
C LEU A 35 8.06 13.88 -1.89
N GLN A 36 8.03 15.22 -1.94
CA GLN A 36 6.87 16.01 -1.52
C GLN A 36 5.65 15.72 -2.38
N THR A 37 5.82 15.58 -3.70
CA THR A 37 4.74 15.16 -4.61
C THR A 37 4.29 13.75 -4.27
N TYR A 38 5.20 12.80 -4.08
CA TYR A 38 4.86 11.42 -3.68
C TYR A 38 4.04 11.39 -2.39
N ALA A 39 4.44 12.16 -1.37
CA ALA A 39 3.74 12.21 -0.09
C ALA A 39 2.30 12.75 -0.23
N LYS A 40 2.08 13.76 -1.09
CA LYS A 40 0.74 14.30 -1.37
C LYS A 40 -0.11 13.31 -2.15
N GLU A 41 0.42 12.78 -3.26
CA GLU A 41 -0.33 11.91 -4.15
C GLU A 41 -0.68 10.57 -3.49
N TYR A 42 0.28 9.93 -2.82
CA TYR A 42 0.03 8.63 -2.19
C TYR A 42 -0.88 8.72 -0.95
N TYR A 43 -1.02 9.90 -0.35
CA TYR A 43 -1.95 10.08 0.78
C TYR A 43 -3.39 9.76 0.40
N HIS A 44 -3.81 9.97 -0.85
CA HIS A 44 -5.14 9.57 -1.31
C HIS A 44 -5.37 8.06 -1.19
N HIS A 45 -4.35 7.25 -1.50
CA HIS A 45 -4.42 5.80 -1.33
C HIS A 45 -4.44 5.42 0.16
N VAL A 46 -3.55 5.99 0.96
CA VAL A 46 -3.46 5.73 2.41
C VAL A 46 -4.77 6.09 3.11
N ALA A 47 -5.35 7.26 2.81
CA ALA A 47 -6.61 7.72 3.41
C ALA A 47 -7.82 6.87 2.99
N ALA A 48 -7.75 6.21 1.83
CA ALA A 48 -8.80 5.32 1.34
C ALA A 48 -8.60 3.85 1.77
N PHE A 49 -7.41 3.48 2.24
CA PHE A 49 -7.04 2.10 2.56
C PHE A 49 -7.96 1.41 3.57
N PRO A 50 -8.32 2.03 4.71
CA PRO A 50 -9.30 1.47 5.64
C PRO A 50 -10.63 1.13 4.98
N ARG A 51 -11.06 1.96 4.02
CA ARG A 51 -12.32 1.76 3.31
C ARG A 51 -12.26 0.57 2.37
N TYR A 52 -11.11 0.25 1.78
CA TYR A 52 -10.95 -0.98 1.00
C TYR A 52 -11.16 -2.20 1.90
N ILE A 53 -10.49 -2.24 3.06
CA ILE A 53 -10.62 -3.34 4.04
C ILE A 53 -12.07 -3.45 4.52
N SER A 54 -12.72 -2.33 4.86
CA SER A 54 -14.12 -2.33 5.26
C SER A 54 -15.07 -2.91 4.20
N GLY A 55 -14.78 -2.65 2.92
CA GLY A 55 -15.53 -3.20 1.79
C GLY A 55 -15.29 -4.70 1.60
N ILE A 56 -14.05 -5.16 1.76
CA ILE A 56 -13.70 -6.59 1.73
C ILE A 56 -14.40 -7.31 2.90
N HIS A 57 -14.34 -6.73 4.10
CA HIS A 57 -15.02 -7.22 5.30
C HIS A 57 -16.54 -7.32 5.08
N PHE A 58 -17.17 -6.29 4.49
CA PHE A 58 -18.60 -6.30 4.16
C PHE A 58 -18.98 -7.45 3.20
N LEU A 59 -18.12 -7.75 2.22
CA LEU A 59 -18.35 -8.81 1.24
C LEU A 59 -18.03 -10.22 1.77
N CYS A 60 -17.39 -10.33 2.95
CA CYS A 60 -16.94 -11.59 3.52
C CYS A 60 -18.06 -12.29 4.31
N PRO A 61 -18.56 -13.46 3.85
CA PRO A 61 -19.64 -14.17 4.56
C PRO A 61 -19.13 -14.90 5.81
N ASP A 62 -17.86 -15.29 5.85
CA ASP A 62 -17.29 -16.08 6.94
C ASP A 62 -16.89 -15.22 8.16
N LEU A 63 -17.27 -15.67 9.36
CA LEU A 63 -17.03 -14.92 10.59
C LEU A 63 -15.55 -14.85 10.97
N LYS A 64 -14.79 -15.94 10.79
CA LYS A 64 -13.37 -15.98 11.17
C LYS A 64 -12.56 -15.08 10.25
N MET A 65 -12.82 -15.14 8.95
CA MET A 65 -12.21 -14.25 7.96
C MET A 65 -12.54 -12.77 8.24
N ARG A 66 -13.78 -12.46 8.63
CA ARG A 66 -14.14 -11.11 9.06
C ARG A 66 -13.40 -10.65 10.31
N GLN A 67 -13.11 -11.54 11.26
CA GLN A 67 -12.34 -11.17 12.47
C GLN A 67 -10.90 -10.77 12.14
N VAL A 68 -10.27 -11.47 11.20
CA VAL A 68 -8.93 -11.09 10.67
C VAL A 68 -8.99 -9.69 10.04
N LEU A 69 -9.91 -9.47 9.11
CA LEU A 69 -10.06 -8.17 8.43
C LEU A 69 -10.43 -7.03 9.39
N LEU A 70 -11.19 -7.32 10.45
CA LEU A 70 -11.51 -6.36 11.50
C LEU A 70 -10.25 -5.99 12.30
N GLY A 71 -9.37 -6.95 12.57
CA GLY A 71 -8.05 -6.70 13.17
C GLY A 71 -7.25 -5.72 12.33
N ASN A 72 -7.11 -6.00 11.01
CA ASN A 72 -6.40 -5.09 10.11
C ASN A 72 -7.04 -3.69 10.10
N LEU A 73 -8.37 -3.60 9.99
CA LEU A 73 -9.07 -2.31 9.98
C LEU A 73 -8.85 -1.51 11.26
N ILE A 74 -8.81 -2.17 12.41
CA ILE A 74 -8.51 -1.54 13.70
C ILE A 74 -7.10 -0.92 13.68
N GLU A 75 -6.10 -1.67 13.23
CA GLU A 75 -4.73 -1.17 13.15
C GLU A 75 -4.60 0.02 12.20
N GLU A 76 -5.30 -0.04 11.06
CA GLU A 76 -5.27 1.00 10.03
C GLU A 76 -5.95 2.32 10.47
N GLU A 77 -7.06 2.24 11.22
CA GLU A 77 -7.98 3.39 11.39
C GLU A 77 -8.25 3.80 12.85
N GLN A 78 -8.02 2.94 13.85
CA GLN A 78 -8.42 3.23 15.22
C GLN A 78 -7.41 4.12 15.98
N GLY A 79 -7.93 5.12 16.68
CA GLY A 79 -7.17 5.94 17.63
C GLY A 79 -6.39 7.09 16.97
N ASP A 80 -5.58 7.79 17.77
CA ASP A 80 -4.86 9.00 17.33
C ASP A 80 -3.57 8.69 16.53
N GLU A 81 -3.15 7.43 16.52
CA GLU A 81 -1.96 6.91 15.83
C GLU A 81 -2.32 6.09 14.58
N ASN A 82 -3.52 6.31 14.02
CA ASN A 82 -3.96 5.64 12.80
C ASN A 82 -3.04 5.96 11.60
N HIS A 83 -3.03 5.07 10.60
CA HIS A 83 -2.10 5.14 9.48
C HIS A 83 -2.23 6.42 8.64
N PRO A 84 -3.44 6.96 8.37
CA PRO A 84 -3.58 8.28 7.75
C PRO A 84 -2.93 9.42 8.55
N GLU A 85 -3.02 9.43 9.88
CA GLU A 85 -2.34 10.43 10.71
C GLU A 85 -0.83 10.25 10.69
N LEU A 86 -0.32 9.02 10.78
CA LEU A 86 1.12 8.75 10.67
C LEU A 86 1.69 9.19 9.32
N TRP A 87 0.94 9.03 8.23
CA TRP A 87 1.35 9.53 6.92
C TRP A 87 1.40 11.06 6.85
N LYS A 88 0.46 11.76 7.50
CA LYS A 88 0.51 13.23 7.60
C LYS A 88 1.80 13.69 8.28
N ARG A 89 2.26 12.97 9.32
CA ARG A 89 3.50 13.28 10.02
C ARG A 89 4.72 13.09 9.12
N PHE A 90 4.74 12.03 8.31
CA PHE A 90 5.76 11.84 7.28
C PHE A 90 5.79 13.00 6.28
N ALA A 91 4.62 13.41 5.77
CA ALA A 91 4.53 14.54 4.84
C ALA A 91 5.02 15.85 5.46
N GLU A 92 4.70 16.12 6.73
CA GLU A 92 5.23 17.28 7.47
C GLU A 92 6.76 17.24 7.61
N GLY A 93 7.34 16.05 7.82
CA GLY A 93 8.80 15.85 7.83
C GLY A 93 9.47 16.20 6.49
N LEU A 94 8.73 16.14 5.39
CA LEU A 94 9.15 16.61 4.06
C LEU A 94 8.86 18.10 3.81
N GLY A 95 8.27 18.80 4.77
CA GLY A 95 7.85 20.21 4.63
C GLY A 95 6.52 20.40 3.90
N VAL A 96 5.72 19.35 3.71
CA VAL A 96 4.36 19.44 3.14
C VAL A 96 3.37 19.82 4.23
N THR A 97 2.48 20.78 3.95
CA THR A 97 1.44 21.16 4.91
C THR A 97 0.30 20.14 4.92
N ARG A 98 -0.35 19.94 6.07
CA ARG A 98 -1.54 19.07 6.15
C ARG A 98 -2.65 19.48 5.18
N SER A 99 -2.83 20.78 4.95
CA SER A 99 -3.81 21.29 3.98
C SER A 99 -3.50 20.87 2.55
N ASP A 100 -2.23 20.69 2.18
CA ASP A 100 -1.87 20.26 0.83
C ASP A 100 -2.26 18.80 0.56
N LEU A 101 -2.33 17.97 1.60
CA LEU A 101 -2.76 16.56 1.50
C LEU A 101 -4.25 16.41 1.21
N HIS A 102 -5.05 17.46 1.45
CA HIS A 102 -6.50 17.45 1.21
C HIS A 102 -6.88 18.07 -0.14
N LYS A 103 -5.90 18.50 -0.94
CA LYS A 103 -6.12 18.95 -2.32
C LYS A 103 -6.41 17.74 -3.20
N ASP A 104 -7.05 17.99 -4.33
CA ASP A 104 -7.30 16.95 -5.32
C ASP A 104 -5.98 16.38 -5.87
N ALA A 105 -5.99 15.10 -6.24
CA ALA A 105 -4.85 14.45 -6.87
C ALA A 105 -4.46 15.19 -8.16
N GLN A 106 -3.15 15.41 -8.35
CA GLN A 106 -2.63 16.16 -9.50
C GLN A 106 -2.16 15.26 -10.63
N ILE A 107 -1.94 13.96 -10.36
CA ILE A 107 -1.64 12.96 -11.38
C ILE A 107 -2.83 12.01 -11.56
N LYS A 108 -3.15 11.70 -12.81
CA LYS A 108 -4.30 10.83 -13.14
C LYS A 108 -4.11 9.43 -12.55
N GLU A 109 -2.88 8.95 -12.47
CA GLU A 109 -2.54 7.60 -11.99
C GLU A 109 -2.86 7.44 -10.48
N THR A 110 -2.88 8.53 -9.70
CA THR A 110 -3.37 8.52 -8.31
C THR A 110 -4.87 8.23 -8.26
N GLN A 111 -5.65 8.88 -9.12
CA GLN A 111 -7.09 8.66 -9.20
C GLN A 111 -7.38 7.24 -9.71
N GLU A 112 -6.66 6.79 -10.75
CA GLU A 112 -6.74 5.42 -11.27
C GLU A 112 -6.40 4.37 -10.20
N LEU A 113 -5.40 4.63 -9.35
CA LEU A 113 -5.05 3.75 -8.22
C LEU A 113 -6.22 3.64 -7.23
N VAL A 114 -6.77 4.76 -6.77
CA VAL A 114 -7.85 4.78 -5.77
C VAL A 114 -9.13 4.17 -6.32
N ASP A 115 -9.57 4.60 -7.49
CA ASP A 115 -10.79 4.08 -8.13
C ASP A 115 -10.62 2.61 -8.50
N GLY A 116 -9.44 2.23 -8.98
CA GLY A 116 -9.11 0.86 -9.34
C GLY A 116 -9.16 -0.09 -8.15
N TYR A 117 -8.70 0.32 -6.97
CA TYR A 117 -8.83 -0.46 -5.73
C TYR A 117 -10.29 -0.60 -5.32
N PHE A 118 -11.09 0.48 -5.34
CA PHE A 118 -12.52 0.37 -5.07
C PHE A 118 -13.23 -0.55 -6.08
N ASP A 119 -12.85 -0.53 -7.36
CA ASP A 119 -13.40 -1.42 -8.36
C ASP A 119 -13.03 -2.89 -8.14
N ILE A 120 -11.81 -3.17 -7.69
CA ILE A 120 -11.41 -4.53 -7.28
C ILE A 120 -12.25 -5.01 -6.10
N VAL A 121 -12.44 -4.16 -5.09
CA VAL A 121 -13.29 -4.52 -3.94
C VAL A 121 -14.72 -4.77 -4.40
N ARG A 122 -15.30 -3.92 -5.25
CA ARG A 122 -16.64 -4.10 -5.82
C ARG A 122 -16.78 -5.37 -6.65
N SER A 123 -15.70 -5.89 -7.26
CA SER A 123 -15.76 -7.12 -8.05
C SER A 123 -15.87 -8.40 -7.19
N GLY A 124 -15.61 -8.32 -5.89
CA GLY A 124 -15.91 -9.38 -4.94
C GLY A 124 -14.84 -9.58 -3.86
N PHE A 125 -15.22 -10.34 -2.83
CA PHE A 125 -14.39 -10.64 -1.66
C PHE A 125 -13.00 -11.16 -2.04
N ALA A 126 -12.92 -12.24 -2.81
CA ALA A 126 -11.64 -12.86 -3.17
C ALA A 126 -10.72 -11.94 -3.98
N SER A 127 -11.26 -11.15 -4.91
CA SER A 127 -10.47 -10.17 -5.66
C SER A 127 -9.95 -9.05 -4.75
N GLY A 128 -10.78 -8.55 -3.83
CA GLY A 128 -10.37 -7.60 -2.81
C GLY A 128 -9.27 -8.14 -1.90
N LEU A 129 -9.44 -9.36 -1.38
CA LEU A 129 -8.45 -10.04 -0.55
C LEU A 129 -7.11 -10.21 -1.28
N GLY A 130 -7.14 -10.55 -2.58
CA GLY A 130 -5.93 -10.63 -3.40
C GLY A 130 -5.21 -9.29 -3.53
N ALA A 131 -5.93 -8.19 -3.75
CA ALA A 131 -5.33 -6.86 -3.82
C ALA A 131 -4.76 -6.36 -2.49
N LEU A 132 -5.43 -6.70 -1.38
CA LEU A 132 -4.94 -6.46 -0.02
C LEU A 132 -3.61 -7.20 0.22
N TYR A 133 -3.61 -8.52 0.00
CA TYR A 133 -2.42 -9.34 0.14
C TYR A 133 -1.24 -8.88 -0.74
N ALA A 134 -1.51 -8.49 -1.99
CA ALA A 134 -0.48 -8.00 -2.90
C ALA A 134 0.19 -6.70 -2.42
N TYR A 135 -0.53 -5.85 -1.68
CA TYR A 135 0.02 -4.66 -1.06
C TYR A 135 0.79 -5.02 0.22
N GLU A 136 0.17 -5.71 1.16
CA GLU A 136 0.74 -5.99 2.49
C GLU A 136 2.03 -6.82 2.40
N ARG A 137 2.09 -7.83 1.51
CA ARG A 137 3.23 -8.77 1.43
C ARG A 137 4.60 -8.14 1.17
N GLN A 138 4.63 -6.94 0.60
CA GLN A 138 5.86 -6.22 0.24
C GLN A 138 6.12 -5.02 1.15
N THR A 139 5.14 -4.65 1.97
CA THR A 139 5.19 -3.41 2.75
C THR A 139 6.28 -3.41 3.82
N PRO A 140 6.64 -4.55 4.48
CA PRO A 140 7.78 -4.57 5.40
C PRO A 140 9.11 -4.20 4.73
N GLU A 141 9.41 -4.82 3.59
CA GLU A 141 10.66 -4.58 2.85
C GLU A 141 10.70 -3.17 2.25
N VAL A 142 9.57 -2.72 1.68
CA VAL A 142 9.43 -1.37 1.13
C VAL A 142 9.60 -0.32 2.24
N SER A 143 9.00 -0.52 3.42
CA SER A 143 9.11 0.39 4.55
C SER A 143 10.54 0.50 5.08
N LYS A 144 11.24 -0.64 5.19
CA LYS A 144 12.66 -0.65 5.55
C LYS A 144 13.51 0.13 4.53
N SER A 145 13.34 -0.13 3.24
CA SER A 145 14.02 0.57 2.15
C SER A 145 13.72 2.08 2.18
N LYS A 146 12.47 2.48 2.47
CA LYS A 146 12.09 3.89 2.64
C LYS A 146 12.85 4.55 3.78
N ILE A 147 12.87 3.94 4.96
CA ILE A 147 13.59 4.46 6.13
C ILE A 147 15.09 4.64 5.82
N GLU A 148 15.72 3.64 5.21
CA GLU A 148 17.14 3.69 4.87
C GLU A 148 17.45 4.83 3.88
N GLY A 149 16.65 4.98 2.82
CA GLY A 149 16.80 6.07 1.86
C GLY A 149 16.59 7.45 2.47
N LEU A 150 15.54 7.63 3.29
CA LEU A 150 15.22 8.90 3.96
C LEU A 150 16.35 9.36 4.88
N LYS A 151 16.89 8.44 5.70
CA LYS A 151 17.99 8.72 6.62
C LYS A 151 19.28 9.05 5.86
N LYS A 152 19.59 8.27 4.83
CA LYS A 152 20.87 8.35 4.12
C LYS A 152 20.98 9.57 3.20
N HIS A 153 19.90 9.90 2.49
CA HIS A 153 19.95 10.86 1.37
C HIS A 153 19.18 12.15 1.62
N TYR A 154 18.22 12.16 2.55
CA TYR A 154 17.28 13.28 2.73
C TYR A 154 17.29 13.89 4.14
N SER A 155 18.18 13.42 5.02
CA SER A 155 18.31 13.89 6.41
C SER A 155 17.02 13.77 7.25
N ILE A 156 16.10 12.89 6.86
CA ILE A 156 14.89 12.58 7.63
C ILE A 156 15.17 11.36 8.50
N SER A 157 15.42 11.61 9.78
CA SER A 157 15.82 10.58 10.75
C SER A 157 15.03 10.63 12.05
N ASP A 158 14.15 11.61 12.23
CA ASP A 158 13.34 11.75 13.42
C ASP A 158 12.25 10.68 13.48
N GLU A 159 11.93 10.24 14.69
CA GLU A 159 10.98 9.16 14.93
C GLU A 159 9.57 9.50 14.42
N ARG A 160 9.14 10.74 14.61
CA ARG A 160 7.79 11.20 14.26
C ARG A 160 7.53 11.10 12.76
N SER A 161 8.47 11.52 11.92
CA SER A 161 8.33 11.46 10.46
C SER A 161 8.45 10.04 9.91
N LEU A 162 9.19 9.16 10.61
CA LEU A 162 9.43 7.79 10.17
C LEU A 162 8.42 6.78 10.73
N GLN A 163 7.58 7.17 11.67
CA GLN A 163 6.71 6.29 12.43
C GLN A 163 5.78 5.44 11.54
N PHE A 164 5.22 6.02 10.47
CA PHE A 164 4.41 5.27 9.49
C PHE A 164 5.16 4.03 8.96
N PHE A 165 6.42 4.20 8.54
CA PHE A 165 7.20 3.09 8.00
C PHE A 165 7.67 2.14 9.10
N THR A 166 7.94 2.64 10.31
CA THR A 166 8.36 1.80 11.44
C THR A 166 7.26 0.82 11.86
N VAL A 167 5.99 1.25 11.88
CA VAL A 167 4.87 0.36 12.21
C VAL A 167 4.65 -0.68 11.12
N HIS A 168 4.66 -0.28 9.84
CA HIS A 168 4.47 -1.20 8.71
C HIS A 168 5.66 -2.16 8.48
N MET A 169 6.84 -1.84 9.02
CA MET A 169 7.97 -2.78 9.01
C MET A 169 7.73 -4.01 9.90
N HIS A 170 6.83 -3.93 10.88
CA HIS A 170 6.56 -5.02 11.83
C HIS A 170 5.12 -5.56 11.75
N ALA A 171 4.13 -4.70 11.51
CA ALA A 171 2.71 -5.06 11.51
C ALA A 171 2.35 -5.97 10.32
N ASP A 172 2.88 -5.66 9.14
CA ASP A 172 2.40 -6.29 7.90
C ASP A 172 2.91 -7.72 7.68
N GLU A 173 3.90 -8.19 8.45
CA GLU A 173 4.31 -9.61 8.43
C GLU A 173 3.16 -10.50 8.90
N TRP A 174 2.47 -10.08 9.98
CA TRP A 174 1.32 -10.80 10.53
C TRP A 174 0.11 -10.73 9.62
N HIS A 175 -0.21 -9.54 9.09
CA HIS A 175 -1.31 -9.36 8.14
C HIS A 175 -1.13 -10.21 6.88
N SER A 176 0.09 -10.24 6.34
CA SER A 176 0.41 -11.05 5.16
C SER A 176 0.24 -12.54 5.44
N GLU A 177 0.63 -13.03 6.63
CA GLU A 177 0.45 -14.42 7.02
C GLU A 177 -1.03 -14.78 7.21
N GLU A 178 -1.80 -13.94 7.91
CA GLU A 178 -3.23 -14.17 8.10
C GLU A 178 -3.99 -14.14 6.77
N CYS A 179 -3.74 -13.15 5.91
CA CYS A 179 -4.30 -13.07 4.56
C CYS A 179 -3.91 -14.28 3.71
N ALA A 180 -2.65 -14.75 3.77
CA ALA A 180 -2.21 -15.95 3.06
C ALA A 180 -2.99 -17.19 3.52
N ASN A 181 -3.20 -17.35 4.84
CA ASN A 181 -3.98 -18.45 5.38
C ASN A 181 -5.43 -18.39 4.90
N LEU A 182 -6.05 -17.20 4.87
CA LEU A 182 -7.40 -17.04 4.33
C LEU A 182 -7.48 -17.43 2.85
N ILE A 183 -6.48 -17.06 2.05
CA ILE A 183 -6.40 -17.37 0.63
C ILE A 183 -6.26 -18.88 0.38
N GLU A 184 -5.48 -19.59 1.20
CA GLU A 184 -5.29 -21.05 1.06
C GLU A 184 -6.56 -21.83 1.40
N ASP A 185 -7.42 -21.32 2.28
CA ASP A 185 -8.70 -21.93 2.64
C ASP A 185 -9.80 -21.75 1.58
N LEU A 186 -9.57 -20.93 0.56
CA LEU A 186 -10.51 -20.71 -0.55
C LEU A 186 -10.49 -21.87 -1.55
N ASP A 187 -11.64 -22.09 -2.20
CA ASP A 187 -11.71 -22.99 -3.35
C ASP A 187 -10.94 -22.45 -4.57
N GLU A 188 -10.63 -23.33 -5.53
CA GLU A 188 -9.84 -22.97 -6.73
C GLU A 188 -10.44 -21.79 -7.52
N LYS A 189 -11.78 -21.66 -7.55
CA LYS A 189 -12.45 -20.60 -8.30
C LYS A 189 -12.29 -19.25 -7.62
N GLU A 190 -12.39 -19.21 -6.29
CA GLU A 190 -12.11 -17.99 -5.53
C GLU A 190 -10.61 -17.68 -5.52
N GLN A 191 -9.73 -18.68 -5.48
CA GLN A 191 -8.28 -18.49 -5.66
C GLN A 191 -7.93 -17.85 -7.02
N ASP A 192 -8.58 -18.25 -8.11
CA ASP A 192 -8.41 -17.57 -9.41
C ASP A 192 -8.78 -16.09 -9.35
N LYS A 193 -9.82 -15.73 -8.60
CA LYS A 193 -10.21 -14.32 -8.37
C LYS A 193 -9.21 -13.58 -7.48
N VAL A 194 -8.62 -14.25 -6.48
CA VAL A 194 -7.50 -13.72 -5.68
C VAL A 194 -6.35 -13.36 -6.60
N MET A 195 -5.92 -14.28 -7.48
CA MET A 195 -4.84 -14.03 -8.45
C MET A 195 -5.12 -12.80 -9.32
N GLN A 196 -6.34 -12.70 -9.86
CA GLN A 196 -6.73 -11.56 -10.71
C GLN A 196 -6.72 -10.24 -9.93
N GLY A 197 -7.29 -10.23 -8.73
CA GLY A 197 -7.34 -9.06 -7.85
C GLY A 197 -5.94 -8.59 -7.45
N ALA A 198 -5.09 -9.52 -7.02
CA ALA A 198 -3.71 -9.27 -6.64
C ALA A 198 -2.90 -8.67 -7.78
N GLN A 199 -2.97 -9.26 -8.98
CA GLN A 199 -2.27 -8.74 -10.14
C GLN A 199 -2.78 -7.38 -10.60
N LYS A 200 -4.10 -7.12 -10.48
CA LYS A 200 -4.67 -5.81 -10.81
C LYS A 200 -4.22 -4.76 -9.81
N GLY A 201 -4.26 -5.06 -8.50
CA GLY A 201 -3.77 -4.18 -7.43
C GLY A 201 -2.29 -3.83 -7.59
N ALA A 202 -1.44 -4.83 -7.81
CA ALA A 202 -0.01 -4.62 -8.05
C ALA A 202 0.28 -3.76 -9.29
N ARG A 203 -0.48 -3.95 -10.38
CA ARG A 203 -0.37 -3.12 -11.59
C ARG A 203 -0.81 -1.68 -11.37
N LEU A 204 -1.85 -1.44 -10.57
CA LEU A 204 -2.29 -0.09 -10.21
C LEU A 204 -1.22 0.64 -9.39
N LEU A 205 -0.58 -0.05 -8.44
CA LEU A 205 0.54 0.51 -7.67
C LEU A 205 1.74 0.82 -8.57
N TRP A 206 2.05 -0.04 -9.54
CA TRP A 206 3.07 0.24 -10.56
C TRP A 206 2.72 1.44 -11.41
N GLY A 207 1.49 1.51 -11.94
CA GLY A 207 1.03 2.66 -12.72
C GLY A 207 1.10 3.97 -11.95
N PHE A 208 0.78 3.96 -10.66
CA PHE A 208 1.01 5.12 -9.78
C PHE A 208 2.48 5.56 -9.79
N LEU A 209 3.42 4.62 -9.68
CA LEU A 209 4.85 4.95 -9.70
C LEU A 209 5.33 5.40 -11.08
N ASP A 210 4.76 4.90 -12.17
CA ASP A 210 4.99 5.41 -13.52
C ASP A 210 4.56 6.89 -13.62
N GLY A 211 3.36 7.22 -13.11
CA GLY A 211 2.87 8.59 -13.02
C GLY A 211 3.81 9.50 -12.21
N MET A 212 4.32 9.00 -11.08
CA MET A 212 5.30 9.71 -10.25
C MET A 212 6.62 9.97 -10.97
N MET A 213 7.12 9.00 -11.73
CA MET A 213 8.34 9.17 -12.53
C MET A 213 8.15 10.25 -13.61
N ASN A 214 7.01 10.24 -14.30
CA ASN A 214 6.70 11.23 -15.33
C ASN A 214 6.56 12.64 -14.74
N ALA A 215 5.88 12.77 -13.60
CA ALA A 215 5.72 14.06 -12.91
C ALA A 215 7.02 14.61 -12.31
N SER A 216 8.00 13.74 -12.03
CA SER A 216 9.30 14.13 -11.46
C SER A 216 10.34 14.55 -12.51
N VAL A 217 10.04 14.35 -13.80
CA VAL A 217 10.92 14.72 -14.94
C VAL A 217 10.52 16.08 -15.54
N CYS A 218 9.40 16.66 -15.10
CA CYS A 218 8.91 17.98 -15.54
C CYS A 218 9.26 19.11 -14.56
#